data_AF-A0A432IIA5-F1
#
_entry.id   AF-A0A432IIA5-F1
#
_cell.length_a   1.000
_cell.length_b   1.000
_cell.length_c   1.000
_cell.angle_alpha   90.00
_cell.angle_beta   90.00
_cell.angle_gamma   90.00
#
_symmetry.space_group_name_H-M   'P 1'
#
loop_
_entity.id
_entity.type
_entity.pdbx_description
1 polymer ?
#
loop_
_entity_poly.entity_id
_entity_poly.type
_entity_poly.pdbx_seq_one_letter_code
_entity_poly.pdbx_strand_id
1 'polypeptide(L)'
;MMGRQQGLTLIEILVALGIFVMLGSGLVMFLRDGISTWQIGESRREGIERAEAILEPMCADLRSLFTQPDPGPGGGYVDVLLLCDRDANRRSRLRMVSVLDEETRNPISRIAGSLTGGLADIDYRNDSMEARLGILRAPGGLCEVSYSMGPEQDSEVLWRGFKSPIGGEGSLFEDANLAPDVDGTPMRSRPVADGVLYLEWSFWGGDRRHWDRGEPQAPITFWDSTRGIVEPDRDSGISWDAGSRDDPRDDVFPDTVKVLLVLRPARSLALGRLTVDLDERSRTISVDSTAQYPMGADKYIRIDSEWIRVGRIDSDAFHDCDRGVRGSLATTHQRLRPVVHGSTYHKTVRIPGSRDPGGAR
;
A
#
# COMPACT_ATOMS: atom_id res chain seq x y z
N MET A 1 -83.62 -7.06 -11.29
CA MET A 1 -82.99 -7.76 -10.15
C MET A 1 -81.79 -6.94 -9.69
N MET A 2 -81.95 -6.15 -8.63
CA MET A 2 -80.85 -5.41 -8.00
C MET A 2 -80.13 -6.35 -7.03
N GLY A 3 -78.86 -6.66 -7.32
CA GLY A 3 -78.02 -7.44 -6.43
C GLY A 3 -77.80 -6.68 -5.12
N ARG A 4 -78.14 -7.31 -4.00
CA ARG A 4 -77.75 -6.83 -2.66
C ARG A 4 -76.23 -6.83 -2.59
N GLN A 5 -75.62 -5.64 -2.61
CA GLN A 5 -74.23 -5.48 -2.20
C GLN A 5 -74.14 -5.77 -0.70
N GLN A 6 -73.55 -6.92 -0.34
CA GLN A 6 -73.21 -7.22 1.04
C GLN A 6 -72.04 -6.32 1.45
N GLY A 7 -72.27 -5.43 2.41
CA GLY A 7 -71.20 -4.60 2.98
C GLY A 7 -70.25 -5.46 3.83
N LEU A 8 -68.94 -5.21 3.70
CA LEU A 8 -67.89 -5.84 4.51
C LEU A 8 -68.16 -5.63 6.00
N THR A 9 -67.99 -6.68 6.79
CA THR A 9 -68.08 -6.60 8.24
C THR A 9 -66.86 -5.85 8.80
N LEU A 10 -67.03 -5.17 9.94
CA LEU A 10 -65.94 -4.44 10.60
C LEU A 10 -64.71 -5.33 10.87
N ILE A 11 -64.96 -6.62 11.15
CA ILE A 11 -63.92 -7.64 11.38
C ILE A 11 -63.14 -7.92 10.09
N GLU A 12 -63.80 -8.08 8.94
CA GLU A 12 -63.11 -8.31 7.66
C GLU A 12 -62.23 -7.12 7.27
N ILE A 13 -62.67 -5.88 7.53
CA ILE A 13 -61.86 -4.68 7.29
C ILE A 13 -60.62 -4.68 8.19
N LEU A 14 -60.77 -5.02 9.48
CA LEU A 14 -59.65 -5.11 10.42
C LEU A 14 -58.64 -6.20 10.03
N VAL A 15 -59.13 -7.38 9.63
CA VAL A 15 -58.28 -8.49 9.18
C VAL A 15 -57.55 -8.12 7.88
N ALA A 16 -58.25 -7.54 6.91
CA ALA A 16 -57.65 -7.10 5.65
C ALA A 16 -56.58 -6.02 5.88
N LEU A 17 -56.84 -5.05 6.78
CA LEU A 17 -55.87 -4.03 7.16
C LEU A 17 -54.64 -4.65 7.85
N GLY A 18 -54.85 -5.60 8.76
CA GLY A 18 -53.76 -6.30 9.46
C GLY A 18 -52.85 -7.07 8.51
N ILE A 19 -53.45 -7.83 7.57
CA ILE A 19 -52.70 -8.55 6.53
C ILE A 19 -51.96 -7.56 5.63
N PHE A 20 -52.59 -6.46 5.23
CA PHE A 20 -51.96 -5.45 4.38
C PHE A 20 -50.75 -4.80 5.05
N VAL A 21 -50.86 -4.46 6.34
CA VAL A 21 -49.74 -3.90 7.13
C VAL A 21 -48.62 -4.93 7.30
N MET A 22 -48.95 -6.20 7.56
CA MET A 22 -47.97 -7.28 7.68
C MET A 22 -47.23 -7.53 6.36
N LEU A 23 -47.95 -7.60 5.23
CA LEU A 23 -47.34 -7.79 3.91
C LEU A 23 -46.54 -6.56 3.47
N GLY A 24 -47.05 -5.35 3.73
CA GLY A 24 -46.36 -4.10 3.43
C GLY A 24 -45.06 -3.96 4.21
N SER A 25 -45.07 -4.24 5.52
CA SER A 25 -43.86 -4.22 6.36
C SER A 25 -42.85 -5.29 5.95
N GLY A 26 -43.32 -6.50 5.63
CA GLY A 26 -42.47 -7.56 5.09
C GLY A 26 -41.76 -7.15 3.80
N LEU A 27 -42.51 -6.59 2.83
CA LEU A 27 -41.95 -6.12 1.56
C LEU A 27 -40.88 -5.02 1.78
N VAL A 28 -41.15 -4.07 2.66
CA VAL A 28 -40.20 -3.00 2.99
C VAL A 28 -38.93 -3.57 3.64
N MET A 29 -39.05 -4.55 4.52
CA MET A 29 -37.91 -5.23 5.13
C MET A 29 -37.07 -5.97 4.08
N PHE A 30 -37.71 -6.75 3.20
CA PHE A 30 -37.01 -7.44 2.11
C PHE A 30 -36.29 -6.48 1.16
N LEU A 31 -36.92 -5.35 0.81
CA LEU A 31 -36.29 -4.32 -0.02
C LEU A 31 -35.09 -3.69 0.70
N ARG A 32 -35.20 -3.39 1.99
CA ARG A 32 -34.11 -2.82 2.79
C ARG A 32 -32.94 -3.79 2.88
N ASP A 33 -33.20 -5.07 3.14
CA ASP A 33 -32.19 -6.11 3.24
C ASP A 33 -31.50 -6.34 1.88
N GLY A 34 -32.28 -6.37 0.79
CA GLY A 34 -31.76 -6.45 -0.58
C GLY A 34 -30.87 -5.27 -0.96
N ILE A 35 -31.29 -4.04 -0.62
CA ILE A 35 -30.50 -2.83 -0.88
C ILE A 35 -29.20 -2.85 -0.05
N SER A 36 -29.26 -3.19 1.24
CA SER A 36 -28.07 -3.22 2.10
C SER A 36 -27.06 -4.27 1.63
N THR A 37 -27.53 -5.46 1.25
CA THR A 37 -26.70 -6.53 0.69
C THR A 37 -26.03 -6.09 -0.61
N TRP A 38 -26.80 -5.44 -1.50
CA TRP A 38 -26.27 -4.89 -2.74
C TRP A 38 -25.23 -3.80 -2.50
N GLN A 39 -25.48 -2.87 -1.58
CA GLN A 39 -24.53 -1.80 -1.22
C GLN A 39 -23.21 -2.36 -0.66
N ILE A 40 -23.27 -3.39 0.19
CA ILE A 40 -22.08 -4.07 0.71
C ILE A 40 -21.31 -4.75 -0.42
N GLY A 41 -22.02 -5.47 -1.30
CA GLY A 41 -21.41 -6.14 -2.45
C GLY A 41 -20.73 -5.15 -3.40
N GLU A 42 -21.39 -4.04 -3.70
CA GLU A 42 -20.86 -2.99 -4.58
C GLU A 42 -19.66 -2.28 -3.98
N SER A 43 -19.71 -1.92 -2.69
CA SER A 43 -18.55 -1.32 -1.99
C SER A 43 -17.35 -2.26 -1.94
N ARG A 44 -17.59 -3.59 -1.84
CA ARG A 44 -16.52 -4.58 -1.86
C ARG A 44 -15.92 -4.72 -3.25
N ARG A 45 -16.75 -4.75 -4.30
CA ARG A 45 -16.32 -4.80 -5.71
C ARG A 45 -15.45 -3.60 -6.05
N GLU A 46 -15.92 -2.40 -5.75
CA GLU A 46 -15.20 -1.14 -5.98
C GLU A 46 -13.85 -1.11 -5.23
N GLY A 47 -13.83 -1.58 -3.97
CA GLY A 47 -12.59 -1.68 -3.21
C GLY A 47 -11.57 -2.66 -3.81
N ILE A 48 -12.03 -3.81 -4.32
CA ILE A 48 -11.16 -4.78 -5.01
C ILE A 48 -10.62 -4.20 -6.31
N GLU A 49 -11.45 -3.55 -7.12
CA GLU A 49 -11.02 -2.91 -8.38
C GLU A 49 -9.98 -1.82 -8.14
N ARG A 50 -10.18 -0.97 -7.12
CA ARG A 50 -9.17 0.01 -6.70
C ARG A 50 -7.88 -0.66 -6.23
N ALA A 51 -7.98 -1.70 -5.42
CA ALA A 51 -6.81 -2.43 -4.95
C ALA A 51 -6.05 -3.09 -6.11
N GLU A 52 -6.73 -3.67 -7.09
CA GLU A 52 -6.10 -4.28 -8.27
C GLU A 52 -5.43 -3.24 -9.17
N ALA A 53 -6.08 -2.09 -9.41
CA ALA A 53 -5.49 -0.99 -10.19
C ALA A 53 -4.19 -0.44 -9.59
N ILE A 54 -4.06 -0.53 -8.26
CA ILE A 54 -2.88 -0.11 -7.51
C ILE A 54 -1.84 -1.22 -7.45
N LEU A 55 -2.24 -2.43 -7.05
CA LEU A 55 -1.35 -3.55 -6.81
C LEU A 55 -0.79 -4.17 -8.09
N GLU A 56 -1.52 -4.19 -9.20
CA GLU A 56 -1.03 -4.84 -10.44
C GLU A 56 0.22 -4.13 -11.01
N PRO A 57 0.25 -2.80 -11.18
CA PRO A 57 1.47 -2.09 -11.58
C PRO A 57 2.64 -2.32 -10.61
N MET A 58 2.39 -2.26 -9.29
CA MET A 58 3.42 -2.57 -8.29
C MET A 58 3.98 -3.98 -8.42
N CYS A 59 3.11 -4.97 -8.64
CA CYS A 59 3.53 -6.35 -8.82
C CYS A 59 4.26 -6.54 -10.15
N ALA A 60 3.93 -5.79 -11.19
CA ALA A 60 4.66 -5.82 -12.45
C ALA A 60 6.09 -5.28 -12.26
N ASP A 61 6.26 -4.17 -11.54
CA ASP A 61 7.58 -3.62 -11.23
C ASP A 61 8.42 -4.55 -10.34
N LEU A 62 7.79 -5.22 -9.36
CA LEU A 62 8.47 -6.26 -8.57
C LEU A 62 8.90 -7.45 -9.42
N ARG A 63 8.10 -7.86 -10.41
CA ARG A 63 8.45 -8.96 -11.32
C ARG A 63 9.55 -8.57 -12.31
N SER A 64 9.72 -7.29 -12.59
CA SER A 64 10.80 -6.76 -13.42
C SER A 64 12.07 -6.45 -12.62
N LEU A 65 12.13 -6.80 -11.33
CA LEU A 65 13.33 -6.63 -10.51
C LEU A 65 14.54 -7.27 -11.18
N PHE A 66 15.59 -6.47 -11.37
CA PHE A 66 16.86 -6.93 -11.88
C PHE A 66 17.75 -7.34 -10.70
N THR A 67 18.47 -8.46 -10.85
CA THR A 67 19.14 -9.15 -9.73
C THR A 67 20.54 -9.67 -10.09
N GLN A 68 20.91 -9.57 -11.36
CA GLN A 68 22.19 -10.06 -11.86
C GLN A 68 23.22 -8.92 -11.81
N PRO A 69 24.48 -9.20 -11.45
CA PRO A 69 25.54 -8.22 -11.59
C PRO A 69 25.84 -8.07 -13.08
N ASP A 70 25.57 -6.89 -13.65
CA ASP A 70 25.79 -6.62 -15.08
C ASP A 70 27.06 -5.77 -15.27
N PRO A 71 27.90 -6.02 -16.29
CA PRO A 71 29.06 -5.19 -16.55
C PRO A 71 28.62 -3.78 -16.96
N GLY A 72 29.02 -2.80 -16.17
CA GLY A 72 28.84 -1.40 -16.46
C GLY A 72 29.88 -0.85 -17.44
N PRO A 73 29.69 0.40 -17.90
CA PRO A 73 30.68 1.12 -18.70
C PRO A 73 32.03 1.17 -17.98
N GLY A 74 33.12 0.81 -18.66
CA GLY A 74 34.47 0.83 -18.08
C GLY A 74 34.90 -0.45 -17.34
N GLY A 75 34.10 -1.51 -17.38
CA GLY A 75 34.47 -2.84 -16.89
C GLY A 75 34.20 -3.10 -15.40
N GLY A 76 33.57 -2.15 -14.69
CA GLY A 76 33.00 -2.38 -13.36
C GLY A 76 31.62 -3.05 -13.43
N TYR A 77 31.02 -3.36 -12.28
CA TYR A 77 29.62 -3.79 -12.22
C TYR A 77 28.68 -2.60 -12.02
N VAL A 78 27.46 -2.71 -12.53
CA VAL A 78 26.40 -1.75 -12.26
C VAL A 78 25.82 -2.01 -10.86
N ASP A 79 25.53 -0.94 -10.10
CA ASP A 79 24.93 -1.05 -8.76
C ASP A 79 23.45 -1.46 -8.86
N VAL A 80 23.19 -2.76 -8.70
CA VAL A 80 21.85 -3.34 -8.73
C VAL A 80 21.37 -3.53 -7.30
N LEU A 81 20.38 -2.74 -6.91
CA LEU A 81 19.97 -2.60 -5.50
C LEU A 81 18.49 -2.93 -5.31
N LEU A 82 18.17 -3.55 -4.18
CA LEU A 82 16.82 -3.63 -3.61
C LEU A 82 16.90 -3.23 -2.14
N LEU A 83 16.20 -2.16 -1.81
CA LEU A 83 16.17 -1.59 -0.47
C LEU A 83 14.72 -1.35 -0.04
N CYS A 84 14.31 -2.05 1.00
CA CYS A 84 13.09 -1.75 1.73
C CYS A 84 13.44 -1.32 3.16
N ASP A 85 13.19 -0.05 3.44
CA ASP A 85 13.47 0.59 4.71
C ASP A 85 12.26 1.36 5.22
N ARG A 86 12.49 2.24 6.19
CA ARG A 86 11.46 3.06 6.82
C ARG A 86 11.79 4.54 6.55
N ASP A 87 10.79 5.30 6.11
CA ASP A 87 10.94 6.75 5.95
C ASP A 87 11.05 7.48 7.30
N ALA A 88 11.23 8.80 7.28
CA ALA A 88 11.30 9.63 8.49
C ALA A 88 10.05 9.51 9.40
N ASN A 89 8.90 9.09 8.84
CA ASN A 89 7.64 8.86 9.54
C ASN A 89 7.44 7.38 9.93
N ARG A 90 8.47 6.54 9.81
CA ARG A 90 8.47 5.10 10.10
C ARG A 90 7.52 4.27 9.21
N ARG A 91 7.18 4.79 8.03
CA ARG A 91 6.36 4.08 7.03
C ARG A 91 7.28 3.31 6.09
N SER A 92 6.80 2.15 5.63
CA SER A 92 7.57 1.29 4.74
C SER A 92 7.79 1.96 3.38
N ARG A 93 9.03 1.94 2.89
CA ARG A 93 9.41 2.46 1.57
C ARG A 93 10.20 1.39 0.83
N LEU A 94 9.90 1.21 -0.46
CA LEU A 94 10.61 0.29 -1.34
C LEU A 94 11.36 1.07 -2.41
N ARG A 95 12.60 0.66 -2.68
CA ARG A 95 13.45 1.16 -3.77
C ARG A 95 14.13 -0.02 -4.43
N MET A 96 14.13 -0.05 -5.76
CA MET A 96 14.67 -1.18 -6.49
C MET A 96 15.16 -0.81 -7.87
N VAL A 97 16.09 -1.60 -8.38
CA VAL A 97 16.50 -1.59 -9.79
C VAL A 97 15.67 -2.60 -10.57
N SER A 98 15.01 -2.14 -11.61
CA SER A 98 14.15 -2.96 -12.47
C SER A 98 14.61 -2.88 -13.93
N VAL A 99 14.28 -3.92 -14.70
CA VAL A 99 14.42 -3.91 -16.15
C VAL A 99 13.43 -2.91 -16.74
N LEU A 100 13.93 -2.05 -17.62
CA LEU A 100 13.13 -1.05 -18.31
C LEU A 100 12.37 -1.71 -19.47
N ASP A 101 11.18 -2.24 -19.20
CA ASP A 101 10.26 -2.71 -20.26
C ASP A 101 9.70 -1.53 -21.10
N GLU A 102 9.82 -0.29 -20.61
CA GLU A 102 9.26 0.89 -21.25
C GLU A 102 9.97 1.34 -22.54
N GLU A 103 11.16 0.85 -22.92
CA GLU A 103 11.80 1.25 -24.19
C GLU A 103 10.92 0.94 -25.42
N THR A 104 10.07 -0.07 -25.33
CA THR A 104 9.13 -0.42 -26.40
C THR A 104 7.80 0.33 -26.33
N ARG A 105 7.40 0.83 -25.14
CA ARG A 105 6.07 1.41 -24.89
C ARG A 105 6.06 2.93 -24.74
N ASN A 106 7.15 3.50 -24.22
CA ASN A 106 7.28 4.93 -23.96
C ASN A 106 8.08 5.58 -25.09
N PRO A 107 7.49 6.53 -25.85
CA PRO A 107 8.19 7.17 -26.97
C PRO A 107 9.40 7.99 -26.51
N ILE A 108 9.43 8.45 -25.25
CA ILE A 108 10.51 9.25 -24.67
C ILE A 108 11.76 8.38 -24.46
N SER A 109 11.64 7.25 -23.77
CA SER A 109 12.78 6.35 -23.53
C SER A 109 13.39 5.84 -24.83
N ARG A 110 12.58 5.63 -25.86
CA ARG A 110 13.04 5.20 -27.20
C ARG A 110 13.92 6.22 -27.92
N ILE A 111 13.72 7.52 -27.68
CA ILE A 111 14.52 8.59 -28.31
C ILE A 111 15.59 9.14 -27.38
N ALA A 112 15.57 8.75 -26.11
CA ALA A 112 16.61 9.08 -25.14
C ALA A 112 17.95 8.47 -25.58
N GLY A 113 19.03 9.25 -25.47
CA GLY A 113 20.35 8.86 -25.99
C GLY A 113 20.48 8.89 -27.52
N SER A 114 19.49 9.42 -28.26
CA SER A 114 19.60 9.59 -29.73
C SER A 114 20.68 10.59 -30.15
N LEU A 115 21.06 11.51 -29.27
CA LEU A 115 22.18 12.43 -29.44
C LEU A 115 23.27 12.12 -28.40
N THR A 116 24.53 12.30 -28.81
CA THR A 116 25.68 12.14 -27.90
C THR A 116 25.74 13.29 -26.90
N GLY A 117 26.10 12.99 -25.64
CA GLY A 117 26.33 14.01 -24.62
C GLY A 117 25.09 14.42 -23.82
N GLY A 118 24.07 13.55 -23.75
CA GLY A 118 22.92 13.77 -22.87
C GLY A 118 23.34 14.04 -21.42
N LEU A 119 22.67 15.02 -20.80
CA LEU A 119 22.94 15.48 -19.43
C LEU A 119 21.76 15.23 -18.48
N ALA A 120 20.56 14.99 -19.03
CA ALA A 120 19.33 14.79 -18.27
C ALA A 120 18.96 13.30 -18.16
N ASP A 121 18.29 12.95 -17.08
CA ASP A 121 17.77 11.62 -16.79
C ASP A 121 16.26 11.60 -17.06
N ILE A 122 15.69 10.46 -17.41
CA ILE A 122 14.23 10.28 -17.48
C ILE A 122 13.71 10.10 -16.07
N ASP A 123 12.90 11.01 -15.55
CA ASP A 123 12.54 11.05 -14.12
C ASP A 123 11.12 11.57 -13.81
N TYR A 124 10.23 11.57 -14.81
CA TYR A 124 8.89 12.17 -14.79
C TYR A 124 8.84 13.69 -14.82
N ARG A 125 9.97 14.41 -14.82
CA ARG A 125 9.99 15.87 -14.83
C ARG A 125 10.53 16.38 -16.14
N ASN A 126 9.69 17.11 -16.87
CA ASN A 126 10.07 17.75 -18.14
C ASN A 126 10.67 16.79 -19.20
N ASP A 127 10.60 15.47 -19.00
CA ASP A 127 11.13 14.44 -19.92
C ASP A 127 10.74 14.72 -21.39
N SER A 128 9.50 15.14 -21.64
CA SER A 128 9.03 15.46 -22.99
C SER A 128 9.76 16.65 -23.63
N MET A 129 10.13 17.66 -22.84
CA MET A 129 10.91 18.81 -23.31
C MET A 129 12.36 18.42 -23.52
N GLU A 130 12.94 17.71 -22.55
CA GLU A 130 14.34 17.26 -22.59
C GLU A 130 14.59 16.29 -23.76
N ALA A 131 13.62 15.43 -24.06
CA ALA A 131 13.64 14.58 -25.24
C ALA A 131 13.64 15.39 -26.54
N ARG A 132 12.85 16.46 -26.62
CA ARG A 132 12.82 17.37 -27.79
C ARG A 132 14.13 18.13 -27.95
N LEU A 133 14.77 18.50 -26.84
CA LEU A 133 16.09 19.12 -26.83
C LEU A 133 17.22 18.11 -27.09
N GLY A 134 16.92 16.81 -27.07
CA GLY A 134 17.88 15.73 -27.29
C GLY A 134 18.95 15.64 -26.20
N ILE A 135 18.63 16.07 -24.98
CA ILE A 135 19.56 16.09 -23.85
C ILE A 135 19.37 14.91 -22.88
N LEU A 136 18.41 14.02 -23.15
CA LEU A 136 18.21 12.81 -22.36
C LEU A 136 19.34 11.80 -22.61
N ARG A 137 19.85 11.23 -21.52
CA ARG A 137 20.82 10.14 -21.53
C ARG A 137 20.18 8.84 -22.04
N ALA A 138 21.02 7.96 -22.57
CA ALA A 138 20.57 6.62 -22.93
C ALA A 138 20.15 5.86 -21.65
N PRO A 139 18.97 5.24 -21.62
CA PRO A 139 18.45 4.55 -20.44
C PRO A 139 19.24 3.30 -20.04
N GLY A 140 19.90 2.65 -21.01
CA GLY A 140 20.72 1.46 -20.76
C GLY A 140 19.93 0.23 -20.33
N GLY A 141 18.63 0.15 -20.64
CA GLY A 141 17.78 -1.01 -20.33
C GLY A 141 17.39 -1.19 -18.86
N LEU A 142 17.86 -0.34 -17.94
CA LEU A 142 17.56 -0.42 -16.51
C LEU A 142 16.95 0.89 -15.99
N CYS A 143 16.17 0.77 -14.92
CA CYS A 143 15.63 1.92 -14.20
C CYS A 143 15.59 1.68 -12.70
N GLU A 144 15.58 2.77 -11.95
CA GLU A 144 15.28 2.77 -10.52
C GLU A 144 13.79 3.07 -10.36
N VAL A 145 13.15 2.33 -9.47
CA VAL A 145 11.75 2.51 -9.10
C VAL A 145 11.67 2.65 -7.59
N SER A 146 10.85 3.59 -7.10
CA SER A 146 10.55 3.69 -5.68
C SER A 146 9.05 3.73 -5.42
N TYR A 147 8.64 3.27 -4.25
CA TYR A 147 7.28 3.39 -3.73
C TYR A 147 7.33 3.90 -2.29
N SER A 148 6.67 5.02 -2.06
CA SER A 148 6.61 5.65 -0.74
C SER A 148 5.30 6.41 -0.54
N MET A 149 4.84 6.48 0.70
CA MET A 149 3.79 7.41 1.09
C MET A 149 4.26 8.86 0.91
N GLY A 150 3.32 9.78 0.70
CA GLY A 150 3.63 11.21 0.57
C GLY A 150 4.36 11.78 1.81
N PRO A 151 5.05 12.92 1.66
CA PRO A 151 6.02 13.41 2.64
C PRO A 151 5.37 13.84 3.96
N GLU A 152 4.11 14.28 3.93
CA GLU A 152 3.31 14.61 5.10
C GLU A 152 3.02 13.36 5.95
N GLN A 153 3.02 13.51 7.28
CA GLN A 153 2.90 12.40 8.22
C GLN A 153 1.59 11.61 8.07
N ASP A 154 0.49 12.30 7.78
CA ASP A 154 -0.86 11.76 7.60
C ASP A 154 -1.23 11.50 6.14
N SER A 155 -0.28 11.71 5.21
CA SER A 155 -0.50 11.54 3.77
C SER A 155 -1.13 10.19 3.44
N GLU A 156 -2.15 10.25 2.59
CA GLU A 156 -2.85 9.07 2.05
C GLU A 156 -2.60 8.91 0.55
N VAL A 157 -1.58 9.58 0.04
CA VAL A 157 -1.19 9.51 -1.37
C VAL A 157 0.03 8.61 -1.49
N LEU A 158 -0.09 7.60 -2.34
CA LEU A 158 1.05 6.76 -2.72
C LEU A 158 1.75 7.38 -3.92
N TRP A 159 3.07 7.47 -3.82
CA TRP A 159 3.94 7.99 -4.87
C TRP A 159 4.77 6.86 -5.45
N ARG A 160 5.02 6.95 -6.75
CA ARG A 160 5.99 6.10 -7.45
C ARG A 160 7.11 6.99 -8.00
N GLY A 161 8.33 6.74 -7.53
CA GLY A 161 9.53 7.32 -8.11
C GLY A 161 10.00 6.52 -9.33
N PHE A 162 10.63 7.22 -10.27
CA PHE A 162 11.21 6.60 -11.45
C PHE A 162 12.45 7.36 -11.88
N LYS A 163 13.48 6.61 -12.29
CA LYS A 163 14.66 7.21 -12.90
C LYS A 163 15.34 6.24 -13.88
N SER A 164 15.78 6.77 -15.01
CA SER A 164 16.68 6.05 -15.93
C SER A 164 17.63 7.03 -16.65
N PRO A 165 18.92 6.72 -16.83
CA PRO A 165 19.63 5.50 -16.40
C PRO A 165 19.75 5.43 -14.87
N ILE A 166 20.22 4.29 -14.33
CA ILE A 166 20.39 4.10 -12.88
C ILE A 166 21.66 4.79 -12.34
N GLY A 167 21.75 5.03 -11.03
CA GLY A 167 22.91 5.62 -10.36
C GLY A 167 23.12 7.12 -10.57
N GLY A 168 24.28 7.65 -10.19
CA GLY A 168 24.59 9.09 -10.31
C GLY A 168 23.84 9.98 -9.31
N GLU A 169 24.03 11.30 -9.42
CA GLU A 169 23.53 12.29 -8.43
C GLU A 169 22.01 12.25 -8.22
N GLY A 170 21.25 11.80 -9.22
CA GLY A 170 19.80 11.69 -9.15
C GLY A 170 19.25 10.39 -8.57
N SER A 171 20.10 9.46 -8.11
CA SER A 171 19.65 8.12 -7.70
C SER A 171 18.55 8.15 -6.64
N LEU A 172 17.51 7.33 -6.83
CA LEU A 172 16.38 7.17 -5.91
C LEU A 172 16.78 6.46 -4.60
N PHE A 173 17.97 5.86 -4.55
CA PHE A 173 18.54 5.30 -3.32
C PHE A 173 19.06 6.38 -2.36
N GLU A 174 19.17 7.62 -2.82
CA GLU A 174 19.46 8.79 -2.00
C GLU A 174 18.17 9.44 -1.51
N ASP A 175 18.04 9.63 -0.19
CA ASP A 175 16.83 10.19 0.42
C ASP A 175 16.53 11.63 -0.04
N ALA A 176 17.57 12.40 -0.35
CA ALA A 176 17.43 13.75 -0.88
C ALA A 176 16.65 13.78 -2.21
N ASN A 177 16.77 12.73 -3.03
CA ASN A 177 16.09 12.63 -4.33
C ASN A 177 14.63 12.16 -4.23
N LEU A 178 14.14 11.89 -3.01
CA LEU A 178 12.74 11.57 -2.71
C LEU A 178 12.09 12.62 -1.79
N ALA A 179 12.85 13.62 -1.35
CA ALA A 179 12.35 14.71 -0.53
C ALA A 179 11.35 15.57 -1.34
N PRO A 180 10.42 16.26 -0.66
CA PRO A 180 9.54 17.23 -1.32
C PRO A 180 10.34 18.40 -1.90
N ASP A 181 9.97 18.82 -3.10
CA ASP A 181 10.47 20.03 -3.74
C ASP A 181 9.70 21.28 -3.27
N VAL A 182 9.97 22.46 -3.84
CA VAL A 182 9.35 23.74 -3.49
C VAL A 182 7.82 23.73 -3.55
N ASP A 183 7.24 22.90 -4.42
CA ASP A 183 5.80 22.71 -4.58
C ASP A 183 5.20 21.64 -3.66
N GLY A 184 6.02 21.00 -2.81
CA GLY A 184 5.63 19.90 -1.93
C GLY A 184 5.59 18.53 -2.62
N THR A 185 5.81 18.46 -3.93
CA THR A 185 5.85 17.21 -4.70
C THR A 185 7.17 16.49 -4.44
N PRO A 186 7.16 15.21 -4.02
CA PRO A 186 8.38 14.42 -3.95
C PRO A 186 9.15 14.44 -5.27
N MET A 187 10.46 14.66 -5.20
CA MET A 187 11.32 14.69 -6.37
C MET A 187 11.26 13.36 -7.13
N ARG A 188 11.39 13.44 -8.47
CA ARG A 188 11.47 12.27 -9.39
C ARG A 188 10.32 11.27 -9.24
N SER A 189 9.17 11.75 -8.80
CA SER A 189 8.03 10.93 -8.41
C SER A 189 6.73 11.48 -8.96
N ARG A 190 5.75 10.59 -9.14
CA ARG A 190 4.38 10.95 -9.49
C ARG A 190 3.38 10.30 -8.52
N PRO A 191 2.22 10.92 -8.26
CA PRO A 191 1.19 10.27 -7.47
C PRO A 191 0.59 9.12 -8.30
N VAL A 192 0.43 7.96 -7.69
CA VAL A 192 -0.16 6.77 -8.33
C VAL A 192 -1.51 6.39 -7.77
N ALA A 193 -1.77 6.73 -6.49
CA ALA A 193 -3.04 6.41 -5.85
C ALA A 193 -3.34 7.38 -4.71
N ASP A 194 -4.62 7.67 -4.51
CA ASP A 194 -5.15 8.36 -3.33
C ASP A 194 -5.83 7.38 -2.38
N GLY A 195 -6.11 7.84 -1.15
CA GLY A 195 -6.81 7.05 -0.15
C GLY A 195 -6.05 5.79 0.29
N VAL A 196 -4.73 5.75 0.12
CA VAL A 196 -3.87 4.70 0.66
C VAL A 196 -3.59 5.01 2.11
N LEU A 197 -4.22 4.30 3.05
CA LEU A 197 -4.05 4.56 4.48
C LEU A 197 -2.73 3.97 4.98
N TYR A 198 -2.32 2.82 4.43
CA TYR A 198 -1.13 2.10 4.85
C TYR A 198 -0.60 1.20 3.74
N LEU A 199 0.73 1.13 3.66
CA LEU A 199 1.46 0.26 2.77
C LEU A 199 2.59 -0.40 3.57
N GLU A 200 2.73 -1.72 3.45
CA GLU A 200 3.85 -2.45 4.02
C GLU A 200 4.34 -3.51 3.06
N TRP A 201 5.66 -3.61 2.97
CA TRP A 201 6.36 -4.65 2.25
C TRP A 201 6.91 -5.66 3.25
N SER A 202 6.78 -6.94 2.94
CA SER A 202 7.36 -8.00 3.75
C SER A 202 8.01 -9.05 2.87
N PHE A 203 9.12 -9.62 3.33
CA PHE A 203 10.02 -10.39 2.49
C PHE A 203 10.29 -11.77 3.07
N TRP A 204 10.43 -12.73 2.16
CA TRP A 204 11.05 -14.03 2.41
C TRP A 204 12.21 -14.19 1.42
N GLY A 205 13.20 -14.99 1.78
CA GLY A 205 14.42 -15.20 1.00
C GLY A 205 15.66 -15.37 1.86
N GLY A 206 16.78 -15.70 1.23
CA GLY A 206 17.96 -16.21 1.95
C GLY A 206 17.63 -17.51 2.69
N ASP A 207 18.25 -17.71 3.86
CA ASP A 207 17.93 -18.82 4.77
C ASP A 207 16.46 -18.82 5.26
N ARG A 208 15.72 -17.72 5.10
CA ARG A 208 14.35 -17.51 5.59
C ARG A 208 13.32 -17.86 4.51
N ARG A 209 13.18 -19.16 4.20
CA ARG A 209 12.14 -19.66 3.30
C ARG A 209 10.75 -19.45 3.88
N HIS A 210 9.74 -19.23 3.02
CA HIS A 210 8.34 -19.07 3.44
C HIS A 210 7.83 -20.23 4.33
N TRP A 211 8.38 -21.42 4.09
CA TRP A 211 8.17 -22.61 4.92
C TRP A 211 9.52 -23.16 5.36
N ASP A 212 9.68 -23.43 6.66
CA ASP A 212 10.80 -24.20 7.20
C ASP A 212 10.26 -25.41 7.95
N ARG A 213 10.68 -26.61 7.56
CA ARG A 213 10.21 -27.90 8.12
C ARG A 213 8.68 -28.04 8.22
N GLY A 214 7.94 -27.40 7.30
CA GLY A 214 6.48 -27.43 7.26
C GLY A 214 5.80 -26.34 8.11
N GLU A 215 6.55 -25.51 8.82
CA GLU A 215 6.04 -24.37 9.56
C GLU A 215 6.20 -23.06 8.76
N PRO A 216 5.17 -22.20 8.70
CA PRO A 216 5.27 -20.92 8.01
C PRO A 216 6.17 -19.97 8.80
N GLN A 217 7.17 -19.42 8.12
CA GLN A 217 8.07 -18.44 8.72
C GLN A 217 7.47 -17.03 8.60
N ALA A 218 7.58 -16.25 9.66
CA ALA A 218 7.20 -14.84 9.63
C ALA A 218 8.11 -14.09 8.65
N PRO A 219 7.54 -13.28 7.73
CA PRO A 219 8.35 -12.44 6.86
C PRO A 219 9.00 -11.32 7.67
N ILE A 220 10.09 -10.78 7.16
CA ILE A 220 10.70 -9.57 7.69
C ILE A 220 10.14 -8.33 6.97
N THR A 221 10.05 -7.19 7.66
CA THR A 221 9.44 -5.96 7.12
C THR A 221 10.46 -4.96 6.56
N PHE A 222 11.70 -5.40 6.37
CA PHE A 222 12.78 -4.63 5.76
C PHE A 222 13.58 -5.58 4.86
N TRP A 223 14.32 -5.02 3.91
CA TRP A 223 15.27 -5.77 3.10
C TRP A 223 16.38 -4.83 2.64
N ASP A 224 17.61 -5.31 2.64
CA ASP A 224 18.74 -4.63 2.01
C ASP A 224 19.51 -5.67 1.24
N SER A 225 19.50 -5.56 -0.09
CA SER A 225 20.17 -6.54 -0.93
C SER A 225 21.67 -6.57 -0.67
N THR A 226 22.28 -5.44 -0.39
CA THR A 226 23.73 -5.33 -0.19
C THR A 226 24.18 -5.83 1.17
N ARG A 227 23.26 -6.01 2.13
CA ARG A 227 23.58 -6.34 3.53
C ARG A 227 24.54 -5.34 4.20
N GLY A 228 24.66 -4.12 3.67
CA GLY A 228 25.62 -3.11 4.12
C GLY A 228 25.04 -1.72 4.39
N ILE A 229 23.78 -1.45 4.04
CA ILE A 229 23.07 -0.18 4.21
C ILE A 229 22.25 -0.18 5.50
N VAL A 230 21.40 -1.19 5.69
CA VAL A 230 20.46 -1.27 6.82
C VAL A 230 20.99 -2.27 7.82
N GLU A 231 21.35 -1.79 9.02
CA GLU A 231 21.72 -2.67 10.12
C GLU A 231 20.48 -3.46 10.56
N PRO A 232 20.49 -4.79 10.44
CA PRO A 232 19.33 -5.61 10.72
C PRO A 232 19.16 -5.84 12.23
N ASP A 233 17.92 -6.07 12.66
CA ASP A 233 17.67 -6.58 14.00
C ASP A 233 18.36 -7.95 14.19
N ARG A 234 18.87 -8.21 15.40
CA ARG A 234 19.59 -9.46 15.73
C ARG A 234 18.81 -10.73 15.41
N ASP A 235 17.48 -10.67 15.44
CA ASP A 235 16.58 -11.80 15.21
C ASP A 235 16.10 -11.94 13.74
N SER A 236 16.56 -11.06 12.86
CA SER A 236 16.19 -11.05 11.43
C SER A 236 16.84 -12.17 10.62
N GLY A 237 17.90 -12.81 11.13
CA GLY A 237 18.63 -13.86 10.43
C GLY A 237 19.38 -13.40 9.18
N ILE A 238 19.47 -12.09 8.93
CA ILE A 238 20.27 -11.50 7.84
C ILE A 238 21.65 -11.18 8.39
N SER A 239 22.70 -11.66 7.71
CA SER A 239 24.07 -11.23 7.99
C SER A 239 24.27 -9.80 7.52
N TRP A 240 24.98 -8.99 8.29
CA TRP A 240 25.32 -7.61 7.93
C TRP A 240 26.82 -7.40 7.95
N ASP A 241 27.32 -6.73 6.93
CA ASP A 241 28.70 -6.29 6.81
C ASP A 241 28.73 -4.99 6.00
N ALA A 242 29.25 -3.92 6.59
CA ALA A 242 29.42 -2.64 5.90
C ALA A 242 30.29 -2.77 4.62
N GLY A 243 31.21 -3.75 4.59
CA GLY A 243 32.03 -4.04 3.42
C GLY A 243 31.27 -4.66 2.23
N SER A 244 30.09 -5.25 2.47
CA SER A 244 29.24 -5.83 1.41
C SER A 244 28.56 -4.78 0.54
N ARG A 245 28.47 -3.51 1.00
CA ARG A 245 27.82 -2.42 0.25
C ARG A 245 28.34 -2.26 -1.17
N ASP A 246 29.64 -2.48 -1.36
CA ASP A 246 30.36 -2.23 -2.62
C ASP A 246 30.80 -3.54 -3.31
N ASP A 247 30.25 -4.72 -2.91
CA ASP A 247 30.51 -6.00 -3.58
C ASP A 247 29.24 -6.61 -4.21
N PRO A 248 28.89 -6.23 -5.46
CA PRO A 248 27.66 -6.71 -6.13
C PRO A 248 27.57 -8.23 -6.35
N ARG A 249 28.62 -8.99 -6.04
CA ARG A 249 28.61 -10.47 -6.12
C ARG A 249 28.02 -11.10 -4.86
N ASP A 250 27.94 -10.35 -3.77
CA ASP A 250 27.49 -10.85 -2.48
C ASP A 250 26.09 -10.34 -2.06
N ASP A 251 25.47 -9.46 -2.86
CA ASP A 251 24.08 -9.06 -2.63
C ASP A 251 23.13 -10.26 -2.61
N VAL A 252 22.01 -10.09 -1.93
CA VAL A 252 21.01 -11.12 -1.72
C VAL A 252 19.63 -10.56 -2.06
N PHE A 253 18.84 -11.30 -2.82
CA PHE A 253 17.53 -10.86 -3.26
C PHE A 253 16.46 -11.82 -2.73
N PRO A 254 15.29 -11.29 -2.30
CA PRO A 254 14.25 -12.10 -1.71
C PRO A 254 13.66 -13.06 -2.75
N ASP A 255 13.13 -14.19 -2.29
CA ASP A 255 12.39 -15.13 -3.13
C ASP A 255 10.95 -14.67 -3.38
N THR A 256 10.41 -13.95 -2.39
CA THR A 256 9.00 -13.62 -2.30
C THR A 256 8.81 -12.29 -1.59
N VAL A 257 7.95 -11.45 -2.15
CA VAL A 257 7.52 -10.19 -1.54
C VAL A 257 6.01 -10.25 -1.30
N LYS A 258 5.58 -9.96 -0.09
CA LYS A 258 4.18 -9.69 0.25
C LYS A 258 3.99 -8.18 0.35
N VAL A 259 2.98 -7.71 -0.36
CA VAL A 259 2.48 -6.33 -0.29
C VAL A 259 1.20 -6.35 0.53
N LEU A 260 1.16 -5.54 1.59
CA LEU A 260 -0.04 -5.26 2.36
C LEU A 260 -0.47 -3.82 2.06
N LEU A 261 -1.66 -3.67 1.50
CA LEU A 261 -2.26 -2.39 1.16
C LEU A 261 -3.53 -2.20 1.97
N VAL A 262 -3.67 -1.06 2.65
CA VAL A 262 -4.93 -0.67 3.28
C VAL A 262 -5.47 0.58 2.60
N LEU A 263 -6.69 0.46 2.08
CA LEU A 263 -7.37 1.55 1.38
C LEU A 263 -8.49 2.13 2.23
N ARG A 264 -8.67 3.44 2.11
CA ARG A 264 -9.85 4.13 2.59
C ARG A 264 -11.08 3.56 1.85
N PRO A 265 -12.19 3.29 2.56
CA PRO A 265 -13.42 2.84 1.94
C PRO A 265 -13.85 3.79 0.81
N ALA A 266 -14.32 3.23 -0.30
CA ALA A 266 -14.56 4.02 -1.51
C ALA A 266 -15.72 5.02 -1.40
N ARG A 267 -16.67 4.75 -0.49
CA ARG A 267 -17.74 5.70 -0.15
C ARG A 267 -17.39 6.43 1.14
N SER A 268 -17.78 7.70 1.20
CA SER A 268 -17.78 8.51 2.43
C SER A 268 -18.69 7.87 3.48
N LEU A 269 -18.20 6.84 4.16
CA LEU A 269 -18.83 6.29 5.34
C LEU A 269 -18.76 7.36 6.43
N ALA A 270 -19.85 7.53 7.17
CA ALA A 270 -19.81 8.32 8.38
C ALA A 270 -18.80 7.67 9.33
N LEU A 271 -17.64 8.31 9.47
CA LEU A 271 -16.60 7.87 10.40
C LEU A 271 -17.05 8.23 11.80
N GLY A 272 -16.86 7.29 12.72
CA GLY A 272 -17.01 7.56 14.15
C GLY A 272 -16.06 8.69 14.55
N ARG A 273 -16.51 9.58 15.42
CA ARG A 273 -15.69 10.66 15.97
C ARG A 273 -15.50 10.47 17.46
N LEU A 274 -14.31 10.81 17.95
CA LEU A 274 -14.01 10.77 19.38
C LEU A 274 -15.01 11.62 20.16
N THR A 275 -15.63 11.06 21.20
CA THR A 275 -16.56 11.80 22.08
C THR A 275 -15.84 12.51 23.21
N VAL A 276 -14.63 12.05 23.55
CA VAL A 276 -13.76 12.59 24.59
C VAL A 276 -12.32 12.72 24.08
N ASP A 277 -11.50 13.49 24.76
CA ASP A 277 -10.05 13.50 24.52
C ASP A 277 -9.46 12.13 24.90
N LEU A 278 -8.47 11.67 24.13
CA LEU A 278 -7.86 10.35 24.26
C LEU A 278 -6.40 10.49 24.67
N ASP A 279 -6.00 9.91 25.80
CA ASP A 279 -4.61 9.90 26.26
C ASP A 279 -3.83 8.68 25.72
N GLU A 280 -2.50 8.77 25.72
CA GLU A 280 -1.55 7.76 25.22
C GLU A 280 -1.73 6.34 25.80
N ARG A 281 -2.33 6.21 26.99
CA ARG A 281 -2.46 4.94 27.72
C ARG A 281 -3.86 4.34 27.61
N SER A 282 -4.79 5.07 27.02
CA SER A 282 -6.19 4.68 26.92
C SER A 282 -6.33 3.39 26.10
N ARG A 283 -6.94 2.38 26.71
CA ARG A 283 -7.26 1.10 26.04
C ARG A 283 -8.72 1.01 25.59
N THR A 284 -9.51 2.03 25.89
CA THR A 284 -10.88 2.19 25.43
C THR A 284 -11.00 3.52 24.73
N ILE A 285 -11.61 3.53 23.55
CA ILE A 285 -11.74 4.69 22.68
C ILE A 285 -13.23 4.92 22.42
N SER A 286 -13.80 5.93 23.05
CA SER A 286 -15.22 6.26 22.92
C SER A 286 -15.48 7.08 21.65
N VAL A 287 -16.48 6.65 20.88
CA VAL A 287 -16.91 7.30 19.63
C VAL A 287 -18.43 7.47 19.59
N ASP A 288 -18.90 8.36 18.73
CA ASP A 288 -20.34 8.59 18.53
C ASP A 288 -21.06 7.41 17.86
N SER A 289 -20.37 6.61 17.04
CA SER A 289 -20.91 5.40 16.42
C SER A 289 -19.82 4.47 15.91
N THR A 290 -20.06 3.16 16.03
CA THR A 290 -19.24 2.10 15.40
C THR A 290 -19.97 1.35 14.29
N ALA A 291 -21.16 1.81 13.88
CA ALA A 291 -22.06 1.06 13.00
C ALA A 291 -21.46 0.70 11.62
N GLN A 292 -20.47 1.45 11.15
CA GLN A 292 -19.83 1.26 9.83
C GLN A 292 -18.51 0.48 9.90
N TYR A 293 -18.06 0.08 11.10
CA TYR A 293 -16.78 -0.61 11.27
C TYR A 293 -16.94 -2.11 11.09
N PRO A 294 -15.99 -2.78 10.41
CA PRO A 294 -16.08 -4.21 10.16
C PRO A 294 -15.98 -5.02 11.46
N MET A 295 -16.82 -6.03 11.57
CA MET A 295 -16.78 -7.05 12.63
C MET A 295 -15.99 -8.27 12.13
N GLY A 296 -15.00 -8.75 12.89
CA GLY A 296 -14.12 -9.85 12.47
C GLY A 296 -12.82 -9.93 13.28
N ALA A 297 -11.90 -10.81 12.86
CA ALA A 297 -10.54 -10.86 13.41
C ALA A 297 -9.69 -9.72 12.82
N ASP A 298 -8.68 -9.25 13.58
CA ASP A 298 -7.72 -8.20 13.20
C ASP A 298 -8.35 -6.87 12.75
N LYS A 299 -8.85 -6.13 13.73
CA LYS A 299 -9.48 -4.82 13.53
C LYS A 299 -8.45 -3.72 13.73
N TYR A 300 -8.27 -2.87 12.74
CA TYR A 300 -7.42 -1.70 12.84
C TYR A 300 -8.23 -0.43 12.58
N ILE A 301 -7.96 0.59 13.38
CA ILE A 301 -8.43 1.95 13.16
C ILE A 301 -7.23 2.89 13.08
N ARG A 302 -7.43 4.06 12.47
CA ARG A 302 -6.45 5.13 12.39
C ARG A 302 -7.05 6.43 12.92
N ILE A 303 -6.32 7.13 13.77
CA ILE A 303 -6.68 8.48 14.25
C ILE A 303 -5.50 9.39 13.94
N ASP A 304 -5.73 10.41 13.11
CA ASP A 304 -4.64 11.22 12.54
C ASP A 304 -3.58 10.30 11.87
N SER A 305 -2.35 10.27 12.39
CA SER A 305 -1.25 9.39 11.93
C SER A 305 -1.08 8.10 12.75
N GLU A 306 -1.85 7.92 13.83
CA GLU A 306 -1.72 6.77 14.71
C GLU A 306 -2.58 5.59 14.26
N TRP A 307 -1.95 4.42 14.16
CA TRP A 307 -2.63 3.14 14.00
C TRP A 307 -2.87 2.47 15.35
N ILE A 308 -4.08 1.94 15.51
CA ILE A 308 -4.53 1.27 16.73
C ILE A 308 -5.17 -0.06 16.33
N ARG A 309 -4.72 -1.14 16.97
CA ARG A 309 -5.35 -2.45 16.87
C ARG A 309 -6.47 -2.53 17.90
N VAL A 310 -7.65 -2.96 17.48
CA VAL A 310 -8.87 -3.02 18.29
C VAL A 310 -9.16 -4.48 18.64
N GLY A 311 -9.33 -4.77 19.93
CA GLY A 311 -9.71 -6.10 20.40
C GLY A 311 -11.22 -6.34 20.26
N ARG A 312 -12.05 -5.42 20.77
CA ARG A 312 -13.51 -5.52 20.74
C ARG A 312 -14.16 -4.22 20.26
N ILE A 313 -15.29 -4.35 19.58
CA ILE A 313 -16.13 -3.22 19.12
C ILE A 313 -17.48 -3.35 19.82
N ASP A 314 -17.89 -2.30 20.52
CA ASP A 314 -19.25 -2.09 21.04
C ASP A 314 -19.90 -0.92 20.26
N SER A 315 -21.16 -0.54 20.52
CA SER A 315 -21.92 0.42 19.68
C SER A 315 -21.31 1.83 19.58
N ASP A 316 -20.58 2.23 20.62
CA ASP A 316 -20.08 3.59 20.88
C ASP A 316 -18.63 3.57 21.40
N ALA A 317 -17.95 2.43 21.34
CA ALA A 317 -16.58 2.31 21.82
C ALA A 317 -15.79 1.18 21.16
N PHE A 318 -14.47 1.40 21.10
CA PHE A 318 -13.48 0.37 20.84
C PHE A 318 -12.80 0.00 22.16
N HIS A 319 -12.66 -1.30 22.44
CA HIS A 319 -12.07 -1.82 23.67
C HIS A 319 -10.85 -2.71 23.39
N ASP A 320 -10.07 -2.91 24.44
CA ASP A 320 -8.82 -3.67 24.43
C ASP A 320 -7.85 -3.17 23.35
N CYS A 321 -7.85 -1.85 23.15
CA CYS A 321 -7.05 -1.20 22.13
C CYS A 321 -5.55 -1.32 22.46
N ASP A 322 -4.79 -1.68 21.43
CA ASP A 322 -3.35 -1.70 21.41
C ASP A 322 -2.87 -0.58 20.48
N ARG A 323 -2.25 0.43 21.07
CA ARG A 323 -1.95 1.73 20.46
C ARG A 323 -0.55 1.77 19.88
N GLY A 324 -0.31 2.63 18.89
CA GLY A 324 1.01 2.77 18.29
C GLY A 324 1.47 1.54 17.50
N VAL A 325 0.55 0.82 16.85
CA VAL A 325 0.90 -0.34 16.01
C VAL A 325 1.34 0.12 14.62
N ARG A 326 1.84 -0.81 13.79
CA ARG A 326 2.21 -0.51 12.38
C ARG A 326 3.23 0.64 12.21
N GLY A 327 4.11 0.81 13.20
CA GLY A 327 5.19 1.81 13.17
C GLY A 327 4.78 3.20 13.65
N SER A 328 3.50 3.44 13.99
CA SER A 328 3.08 4.71 14.58
C SER A 328 3.43 4.79 16.07
N LEU A 329 3.22 5.96 16.68
CA LEU A 329 3.40 6.19 18.11
C LEU A 329 2.05 6.49 18.76
N ALA A 330 1.84 5.98 19.97
CA ALA A 330 0.70 6.35 20.78
C ALA A 330 0.81 7.85 21.15
N THR A 331 -0.22 8.63 20.86
CA THR A 331 -0.25 10.08 21.13
C THR A 331 -1.58 10.52 21.76
N THR A 332 -1.66 11.78 22.18
CA THR A 332 -2.93 12.35 22.66
C THR A 332 -3.76 12.83 21.47
N HIS A 333 -5.06 12.52 21.46
CA HIS A 333 -6.00 13.04 20.45
C HIS A 333 -7.11 13.85 21.11
N GLN A 334 -7.53 14.92 20.41
CA GLN A 334 -8.64 15.74 20.86
C GLN A 334 -9.99 15.12 20.47
N ARG A 335 -11.03 15.44 21.23
CA ARG A 335 -12.42 15.12 20.89
C ARG A 335 -12.75 15.59 19.47
N LEU A 336 -13.75 14.93 18.87
CA LEU A 336 -14.27 15.13 17.52
C LEU A 336 -13.33 14.72 16.38
N ARG A 337 -12.14 14.21 16.70
CA ARG A 337 -11.22 13.63 15.70
C ARG A 337 -11.88 12.42 15.03
N PRO A 338 -11.83 12.33 13.69
CA PRO A 338 -12.38 11.20 12.98
C PRO A 338 -11.54 9.95 13.23
N VAL A 339 -12.21 8.83 13.42
CA VAL A 339 -11.61 7.51 13.54
C VAL A 339 -11.79 6.81 12.20
N VAL A 340 -10.72 6.65 11.44
CA VAL A 340 -10.78 6.03 10.12
C VAL A 340 -10.61 4.51 10.26
N HIS A 341 -11.27 3.73 9.42
CA HIS A 341 -10.91 2.32 9.19
C HIS A 341 -10.65 2.12 7.69
N GLY A 342 -9.95 1.04 7.36
CA GLY A 342 -9.64 0.70 5.97
C GLY A 342 -9.93 -0.75 5.63
N SER A 343 -10.03 -1.02 4.34
CA SER A 343 -10.09 -2.37 3.79
C SER A 343 -8.67 -2.85 3.51
N THR A 344 -8.32 -4.03 4.03
CA THR A 344 -6.97 -4.60 3.87
C THR A 344 -6.93 -5.57 2.70
N TYR A 345 -5.91 -5.43 1.86
CA TYR A 345 -5.63 -6.27 0.71
C TYR A 345 -4.19 -6.78 0.80
N HIS A 346 -3.99 -8.03 0.41
CA HIS A 346 -2.67 -8.63 0.38
C HIS A 346 -2.40 -9.22 -1.00
N LYS A 347 -1.18 -9.06 -1.48
CA LYS A 347 -0.71 -9.74 -2.68
C LYS A 347 0.70 -10.25 -2.47
N THR A 348 0.95 -11.47 -2.92
CA THR A 348 2.26 -12.11 -2.82
C THR A 348 2.82 -12.26 -4.22
N VAL A 349 4.08 -11.84 -4.40
CA VAL A 349 4.80 -11.83 -5.66
C VAL A 349 6.06 -12.67 -5.51
N ARG A 350 6.29 -13.60 -6.44
CA ARG A 350 7.55 -14.34 -6.54
C ARG A 350 8.52 -13.55 -7.41
N ILE A 351 9.77 -13.46 -6.97
CA ILE A 351 10.82 -12.74 -7.67
C ILE A 351 11.56 -13.72 -8.59
N PRO A 352 11.55 -13.53 -9.93
CA PRO A 352 12.14 -14.49 -10.86
C PRO A 352 13.65 -14.70 -10.72
N GLY A 353 14.37 -13.70 -10.24
CA GLY A 353 15.84 -13.70 -10.11
C GLY A 353 16.36 -13.75 -8.69
N SER A 354 15.62 -14.34 -7.74
CA SER A 354 16.06 -14.42 -6.34
C SER A 354 17.49 -14.95 -6.20
N ARG A 355 18.31 -14.32 -5.35
CA ARG A 355 19.70 -14.68 -5.11
C ARG A 355 19.92 -14.91 -3.63
N ASP A 356 20.34 -16.12 -3.28
CA ASP A 356 20.58 -16.55 -1.91
C ASP A 356 22.10 -16.71 -1.68
N PRO A 357 22.66 -16.29 -0.55
CA PRO A 357 24.06 -16.57 -0.21
C PRO A 357 24.37 -18.07 -0.18
N GLY A 358 23.37 -18.92 0.10
CA GLY A 358 23.45 -20.36 -0.10
C GLY A 358 23.06 -20.71 -1.53
N GLY A 359 24.03 -20.76 -2.46
CA GLY A 359 23.77 -21.17 -3.84
C GLY A 359 22.92 -22.44 -3.96
N ALA A 360 22.15 -22.56 -5.06
CA ALA A 360 21.17 -23.61 -5.32
C ALA A 360 21.56 -24.97 -4.70
N ARG A 361 20.84 -25.36 -3.64
CA ARG A 361 20.92 -26.69 -3.02
C ARG A 361 19.67 -27.49 -3.29
#